data_AF-A0AAP2H8I5-F1
#
_entry.id   AF-A0AAP2H8I5-F1
#
_cell.length_a   1.000
_cell.length_b   1.000
_cell.length_c   1.000
_cell.angle_alpha   90.00
_cell.angle_beta   90.00
_cell.angle_gamma   90.00
#
_symmetry.space_group_name_H-M   'P 1'
#
loop_
_entity.id
_entity.type
_entity.pdbx_description
1 polymer ?
#
loop_
_entity_poly.entity_id
_entity_poly.type
_entity_poly.pdbx_seq_one_letter_code
_entity_poly.pdbx_strand_id
1 'polypeptide(L)'
;MGVGFLVTSTPWKRRTWAKPTIAALAQELTRIYRDCLGDPLLSERLTVTKDDAGVWAVWHPAEEGLYIELLDDGRLQAQAKTSTVGPGYHALLVRLLDRMAQDMSVEWDWAAEDEGDESGFALSRDFDALQDEMVKWLAALSSHVADDESAADSESRCSVCMPIAERSPRLAGMIATPMGARTREWFADFATDASVRRAAAMTFFPWWGMDRDAAFWKGIADVLAWCELAWVPPRDESERRTMAFVQACYERAGTESPEREELRELLLREPAADAPRAGPIGYRRGTCTYPLFGGWTVELPGHFQTDVLNDGGNLQLHDGRRAVYVSALKVDGLDAGSAIDKVIGDTQAERWSDHHVMGAAYWDESELETSRHLMTSVAVDGRLLLLTITVEEGEDDAAWAWKTAHSAFHPDLAST
;
A
#
# COMPACT_ATOMS: atom_id res chain seq x y z
N MET A 1 -15.20 3.27 -11.84
CA MET A 1 -15.35 1.81 -11.95
C MET A 1 -14.01 1.23 -12.39
N GLY A 2 -13.61 0.08 -11.83
CA GLY A 2 -12.37 -0.61 -12.20
C GLY A 2 -12.57 -1.47 -13.45
N VAL A 3 -11.58 -2.32 -13.77
CA VAL A 3 -11.80 -3.50 -14.62
C VAL A 3 -11.68 -4.72 -13.72
N GLY A 4 -12.72 -5.54 -13.68
CA GLY A 4 -12.79 -6.72 -12.84
C GLY A 4 -13.97 -7.61 -13.22
N PHE A 5 -14.38 -8.42 -12.26
CA PHE A 5 -15.59 -9.22 -12.38
C PHE A 5 -16.30 -9.38 -11.04
N LEU A 6 -17.61 -9.55 -11.13
CA LEU A 6 -18.48 -10.02 -10.07
C LEU A 6 -19.35 -11.11 -10.68
N VAL A 7 -19.14 -12.37 -10.32
CA VAL A 7 -19.86 -13.50 -10.95
C VAL A 7 -20.41 -14.46 -9.93
N THR A 8 -21.61 -14.96 -10.22
CA THR A 8 -22.31 -15.91 -9.36
C THR A 8 -22.31 -17.29 -10.02
N SER A 9 -22.09 -18.34 -9.22
CA SER A 9 -22.07 -19.72 -9.69
C SER A 9 -23.42 -20.41 -9.55
N THR A 10 -23.59 -21.57 -10.18
CA THR A 10 -24.57 -22.58 -9.74
C THR A 10 -24.23 -23.12 -8.35
N PRO A 11 -25.19 -23.68 -7.59
CA PRO A 11 -24.93 -24.14 -6.22
C PRO A 11 -23.81 -25.18 -6.14
N TRP A 12 -22.84 -24.94 -5.27
CA TRP A 12 -21.76 -25.88 -4.98
C TRP A 12 -22.28 -27.12 -4.26
N LYS A 13 -22.29 -28.25 -4.97
CA LYS A 13 -22.68 -29.55 -4.40
C LYS A 13 -21.43 -30.38 -4.12
N ARG A 14 -21.08 -30.59 -2.85
CA ARG A 14 -20.00 -31.52 -2.51
C ARG A 14 -20.40 -32.95 -2.90
N ARG A 15 -19.41 -33.76 -3.32
CA ARG A 15 -19.57 -35.19 -3.66
C ARG A 15 -20.13 -36.04 -2.51
N THR A 16 -20.00 -35.55 -1.27
CA THR A 16 -20.63 -36.10 -0.06
C THR A 16 -21.82 -35.23 0.34
N TRP A 17 -22.87 -35.82 0.92
CA TRP A 17 -24.07 -35.16 1.48
C TRP A 17 -23.83 -34.04 2.52
N ALA A 18 -22.57 -33.67 2.78
CA ALA A 18 -22.18 -32.57 3.64
C ALA A 18 -22.43 -31.23 2.94
N LYS A 19 -23.04 -30.28 3.66
CA LYS A 19 -23.20 -28.91 3.17
C LYS A 19 -21.84 -28.25 2.93
N PRO A 20 -21.71 -27.39 1.91
CA PRO A 20 -20.63 -26.43 1.79
C PRO A 20 -20.34 -25.70 3.11
N THR A 21 -19.07 -25.44 3.38
CA THR A 21 -18.66 -24.61 4.53
C THR A 21 -17.54 -23.67 4.08
N ILE A 22 -17.41 -22.52 4.76
CA ILE A 22 -16.33 -21.56 4.50
C ILE A 22 -14.96 -22.19 4.70
N ALA A 23 -14.80 -23.04 5.73
CA ALA A 23 -13.55 -23.76 5.96
C ALA A 23 -13.19 -24.69 4.78
N ALA A 24 -14.18 -25.39 4.21
CA ALA A 24 -13.97 -26.21 3.04
C ALA A 24 -13.66 -25.37 1.79
N LEU A 25 -14.34 -24.23 1.61
CA LEU A 25 -14.07 -23.30 0.52
C LEU A 25 -12.63 -22.78 0.60
N ALA A 26 -12.16 -22.38 1.79
CA ALA A 26 -10.80 -21.90 2.00
C ALA A 26 -9.75 -22.96 1.64
N GLN A 27 -10.00 -24.22 1.99
CA GLN A 27 -9.11 -25.34 1.63
C GLN A 27 -9.04 -25.57 0.12
N GLU A 28 -10.19 -25.59 -0.57
CA GLU A 28 -10.23 -25.75 -2.03
C GLU A 28 -9.57 -24.56 -2.73
N LEU A 29 -9.89 -23.34 -2.31
CA LEU A 29 -9.31 -22.13 -2.88
C LEU A 29 -7.79 -22.10 -2.71
N THR A 30 -7.28 -22.45 -1.53
CA THR A 30 -5.84 -22.54 -1.27
C THR A 30 -5.17 -23.55 -2.20
N ARG A 31 -5.77 -24.75 -2.35
CA ARG A 31 -5.22 -25.80 -3.23
C ARG A 31 -5.21 -25.34 -4.68
N ILE A 32 -6.34 -24.84 -5.18
CA ILE A 32 -6.49 -24.41 -6.57
C ILE A 32 -5.54 -23.24 -6.89
N TYR A 33 -5.40 -22.26 -6.00
CA TYR A 33 -4.42 -21.20 -6.18
C TYR A 33 -3.00 -21.76 -6.31
N ARG A 34 -2.58 -22.66 -5.40
CA ARG A 34 -1.23 -23.25 -5.46
C ARG A 34 -1.02 -24.02 -6.77
N ASP A 35 -2.02 -24.75 -7.23
CA ASP A 35 -1.98 -25.48 -8.50
C ASP A 35 -1.86 -24.49 -9.69
N CYS A 36 -2.66 -23.42 -9.71
CA CYS A 36 -2.65 -22.39 -10.75
C CYS A 36 -1.38 -21.52 -10.73
N LEU A 37 -0.84 -21.23 -9.55
CA LEU A 37 0.43 -20.53 -9.37
C LEU A 37 1.59 -21.42 -9.82
N GLY A 38 1.56 -22.72 -9.52
CA GLY A 38 2.53 -23.69 -10.04
C GLY A 38 4.00 -23.37 -9.73
N ASP A 39 4.24 -22.43 -8.81
CA ASP A 39 5.55 -21.91 -8.46
C ASP A 39 5.65 -21.79 -6.93
N PRO A 40 6.64 -22.44 -6.30
CA PRO A 40 6.81 -22.38 -4.85
C PRO A 40 7.00 -20.96 -4.32
N LEU A 41 7.75 -20.11 -5.05
CA LEU A 41 8.06 -18.75 -4.63
C LEU A 41 6.79 -17.91 -4.54
N LEU A 42 5.88 -18.02 -5.53
CA LEU A 42 4.59 -17.33 -5.50
C LEU A 42 3.65 -17.93 -4.45
N SER A 43 3.69 -19.26 -4.28
CA SER A 43 2.83 -19.97 -3.33
C SER A 43 3.12 -19.59 -1.87
N GLU A 44 4.36 -19.21 -1.56
CA GLU A 44 4.75 -18.71 -0.23
C GLU A 44 4.10 -17.36 0.11
N ARG A 45 3.70 -16.57 -0.89
CA ARG A 45 3.00 -15.30 -0.68
C ARG A 45 1.49 -15.43 -0.60
N LEU A 46 0.94 -16.59 -0.97
CA LEU A 46 -0.50 -16.82 -0.90
C LEU A 46 -0.98 -16.80 0.56
N THR A 47 -1.74 -15.78 0.87
CA THR A 47 -2.49 -15.63 2.11
C THR A 47 -3.95 -15.87 1.83
N VAL A 48 -4.57 -16.76 2.62
CA VAL A 48 -6.00 -17.04 2.55
C VAL A 48 -6.60 -16.77 3.93
N THR A 49 -7.49 -15.79 3.99
CA THR A 49 -8.24 -15.41 5.19
C THR A 49 -9.72 -15.71 4.98
N LYS A 50 -10.46 -15.79 6.08
CA LYS A 50 -11.89 -16.09 6.08
C LYS A 50 -12.61 -15.15 7.04
N ASP A 51 -13.85 -14.85 6.72
CA ASP A 51 -14.81 -14.22 7.62
C ASP A 51 -16.04 -15.13 7.77
N ASP A 52 -17.17 -14.54 8.18
CA ASP A 52 -18.42 -15.27 8.42
C ASP A 52 -19.19 -15.59 7.13
N ALA A 53 -18.85 -14.97 5.99
CA ALA A 53 -19.57 -15.11 4.73
C ALA A 53 -18.71 -15.76 3.62
N GLY A 54 -17.40 -15.59 3.65
CA GLY A 54 -16.54 -15.97 2.54
C GLY A 54 -15.07 -16.11 2.87
N VAL A 55 -14.28 -16.11 1.79
CA VAL A 55 -12.84 -16.34 1.80
C VAL A 55 -12.15 -15.30 0.92
N TRP A 56 -11.13 -14.66 1.47
CA TRP A 56 -10.25 -13.73 0.75
C TRP A 56 -8.94 -14.42 0.42
N ALA A 57 -8.46 -14.30 -0.82
CA ALA A 57 -7.17 -14.82 -1.25
C ALA A 57 -6.32 -13.72 -1.89
N VAL A 58 -5.09 -13.55 -1.38
CA VAL A 58 -4.10 -12.57 -1.85
C VAL A 58 -2.71 -13.20 -1.99
N TRP A 59 -1.95 -12.91 -3.04
CA TRP A 59 -0.59 -13.34 -3.32
C TRP A 59 0.23 -12.29 -4.10
N HIS A 60 -0.37 -11.52 -5.01
CA HIS A 60 0.34 -10.51 -5.80
C HIS A 60 0.43 -9.17 -5.03
N PRO A 61 1.58 -8.48 -5.00
CA PRO A 61 1.75 -7.29 -4.17
C PRO A 61 0.92 -6.06 -4.58
N ALA A 62 0.44 -6.00 -5.82
CA ALA A 62 -0.41 -4.91 -6.33
C ALA A 62 -1.90 -5.26 -6.45
N GLU A 63 -2.34 -6.45 -6.03
CA GLU A 63 -3.75 -6.84 -6.17
C GLU A 63 -4.60 -6.41 -4.97
N GLU A 64 -5.90 -6.27 -5.20
CA GLU A 64 -6.87 -6.07 -4.13
C GLU A 64 -7.35 -7.43 -3.55
N GLY A 65 -7.11 -8.53 -4.27
CA GLY A 65 -7.43 -9.91 -3.89
C GLY A 65 -8.65 -10.46 -4.62
N LEU A 66 -8.84 -11.78 -4.50
CA LEU A 66 -10.05 -12.47 -4.92
C LEU A 66 -10.88 -12.80 -3.67
N TYR A 67 -12.11 -12.32 -3.65
CA TYR A 67 -13.10 -12.70 -2.64
C TYR A 67 -14.07 -13.72 -3.19
N ILE A 68 -14.39 -14.74 -2.41
CA ILE A 68 -15.43 -15.71 -2.73
C ILE A 68 -16.37 -15.86 -1.54
N GLU A 69 -17.59 -15.37 -1.71
CA GLU A 69 -18.68 -15.51 -0.76
C GLU A 69 -19.43 -16.84 -0.98
N LEU A 70 -19.82 -17.49 0.11
CA LEU A 70 -20.70 -18.66 0.09
C LEU A 70 -22.12 -18.22 0.49
N LEU A 71 -23.01 -18.16 -0.51
CA LEU A 71 -24.40 -17.75 -0.31
C LEU A 71 -25.22 -18.84 0.40
N ASP A 72 -26.32 -18.44 1.05
CA ASP A 72 -27.21 -19.33 1.83
C ASP A 72 -27.81 -20.48 1.01
N ASP A 73 -28.01 -20.26 -0.29
CA ASP A 73 -28.52 -21.27 -1.23
C ASP A 73 -27.43 -22.20 -1.79
N GLY A 74 -26.19 -22.03 -1.32
CA GLY A 74 -25.01 -22.81 -1.68
C GLY A 74 -24.30 -22.34 -2.94
N ARG A 75 -24.74 -21.26 -3.59
CA ARG A 75 -23.99 -20.62 -4.68
C ARG A 75 -22.73 -19.93 -4.15
N LEU A 76 -21.77 -19.75 -5.04
CA LEU A 76 -20.56 -18.98 -4.78
C LEU A 76 -20.66 -17.67 -5.55
N GLN A 77 -20.29 -16.56 -4.93
CA GLN A 77 -20.12 -15.29 -5.61
C GLN A 77 -18.65 -14.89 -5.54
N ALA A 78 -18.02 -14.70 -6.71
CA ALA A 78 -16.61 -14.34 -6.82
C ALA A 78 -16.47 -12.89 -7.28
N GLN A 79 -15.62 -12.13 -6.60
CA GLN A 79 -15.37 -10.72 -6.89
C GLN A 79 -13.87 -10.43 -6.90
N ALA A 80 -13.41 -9.72 -7.93
CA ALA A 80 -12.05 -9.19 -7.97
C ALA A 80 -11.97 -7.92 -8.83
N LYS A 81 -11.17 -6.95 -8.37
CA LYS A 81 -10.70 -5.83 -9.18
C LYS A 81 -9.28 -6.12 -9.67
N THR A 82 -9.10 -6.06 -10.98
CA THR A 82 -7.87 -6.51 -11.66
C THR A 82 -7.08 -5.37 -12.29
N SER A 83 -7.68 -4.18 -12.39
CA SER A 83 -7.09 -2.99 -13.00
C SER A 83 -5.91 -2.36 -12.23
N THR A 84 -5.56 -2.86 -11.04
CA THR A 84 -4.33 -2.44 -10.34
C THR A 84 -3.11 -3.25 -10.74
N VAL A 85 -3.31 -4.48 -11.23
CA VAL A 85 -2.23 -5.40 -11.60
C VAL A 85 -2.09 -5.50 -13.11
N GLY A 86 -3.21 -5.56 -13.83
CA GLY A 86 -3.25 -5.62 -15.29
C GLY A 86 -3.83 -6.93 -15.86
N PRO A 87 -3.81 -7.04 -17.20
CA PRO A 87 -4.51 -8.09 -17.94
C PRO A 87 -3.98 -9.50 -17.68
N GLY A 88 -2.68 -9.67 -17.40
CA GLY A 88 -2.11 -10.99 -17.08
C GLY A 88 -2.71 -11.59 -15.80
N TYR A 89 -2.93 -10.75 -14.79
CA TYR A 89 -3.59 -11.15 -13.55
C TYR A 89 -5.07 -11.49 -13.75
N HIS A 90 -5.78 -10.68 -14.54
CA HIS A 90 -7.16 -10.95 -14.89
C HIS A 90 -7.30 -12.34 -15.56
N ALA A 91 -6.46 -12.63 -16.55
CA ALA A 91 -6.45 -13.93 -17.22
C ALA A 91 -6.13 -15.09 -16.27
N LEU A 92 -5.23 -14.90 -15.30
CA LEU A 92 -4.97 -15.89 -14.25
C LEU A 92 -6.23 -16.17 -13.42
N LEU A 93 -6.94 -15.14 -12.97
CA LEU A 93 -8.12 -15.32 -12.14
C LEU A 93 -9.26 -16.03 -12.88
N VAL A 94 -9.47 -15.71 -14.16
CA VAL A 94 -10.45 -16.44 -14.96
C VAL A 94 -10.06 -17.92 -15.08
N ARG A 95 -8.78 -18.24 -15.32
CA ARG A 95 -8.30 -19.63 -15.32
C ARG A 95 -8.48 -20.33 -13.97
N LEU A 96 -8.34 -19.58 -12.87
CA LEU A 96 -8.57 -20.09 -11.53
C LEU A 96 -10.05 -20.44 -11.32
N LEU A 97 -10.96 -19.56 -11.75
CA LEU A 97 -12.40 -19.78 -11.66
C LEU A 97 -12.86 -20.92 -12.59
N ASP A 98 -12.24 -21.10 -13.77
CA ASP A 98 -12.44 -22.28 -14.62
C ASP A 98 -12.03 -23.56 -13.89
N ARG A 99 -10.91 -23.53 -13.15
CA ARG A 99 -10.45 -24.69 -12.37
C ARG A 99 -11.38 -24.98 -11.20
N MET A 100 -11.89 -23.95 -10.52
CA MET A 100 -12.92 -24.10 -9.50
C MET A 100 -14.20 -24.72 -10.06
N ALA A 101 -14.66 -24.25 -11.22
CA ALA A 101 -15.83 -24.81 -11.90
C ALA A 101 -15.69 -26.32 -12.14
N GLN A 102 -14.51 -26.76 -12.59
CA GLN A 102 -14.20 -28.18 -12.79
C GLN A 102 -14.16 -28.96 -11.47
N ASP A 103 -13.36 -28.52 -10.51
CA ASP A 103 -13.08 -29.26 -9.27
C ASP A 103 -14.31 -29.31 -8.34
N MET A 104 -15.11 -28.24 -8.35
CA MET A 104 -16.28 -28.07 -7.47
C MET A 104 -17.60 -28.37 -8.19
N SER A 105 -17.56 -28.64 -9.50
CA SER A 105 -18.74 -28.90 -10.35
C SER A 105 -19.77 -27.77 -10.26
N VAL A 106 -19.29 -26.53 -10.38
CA VAL A 106 -20.10 -25.31 -10.48
C VAL A 106 -19.96 -24.70 -11.87
N GLU A 107 -20.90 -23.86 -12.27
CA GLU A 107 -20.88 -23.09 -13.51
C GLU A 107 -21.00 -21.61 -13.16
N TRP A 108 -20.12 -20.77 -13.68
CA TRP A 108 -20.13 -19.32 -13.44
C TRP A 108 -20.97 -18.60 -14.49
N ASP A 109 -21.81 -17.68 -14.05
CA ASP A 109 -22.56 -16.79 -14.93
C ASP A 109 -21.73 -15.56 -15.29
N TRP A 110 -21.02 -15.65 -16.42
CA TRP A 110 -20.16 -14.57 -16.92
C TRP A 110 -20.91 -13.51 -17.74
N ALA A 111 -22.19 -13.75 -18.07
CA ALA A 111 -22.95 -12.98 -19.04
C ALA A 111 -24.16 -12.25 -18.43
N ALA A 112 -24.28 -12.20 -17.11
CA ALA A 112 -25.33 -11.44 -16.46
C ALA A 112 -25.20 -9.93 -16.77
N GLU A 113 -26.32 -9.21 -16.74
CA GLU A 113 -26.37 -7.80 -17.20
C GLU A 113 -25.73 -6.85 -16.18
N ASP A 114 -25.92 -7.10 -14.88
CA ASP A 114 -25.41 -6.29 -13.77
C ASP A 114 -24.23 -6.96 -13.01
N GLU A 115 -23.95 -8.22 -13.35
CA GLU A 115 -22.88 -9.06 -12.79
C GLU A 115 -22.18 -9.75 -13.96
N GLY A 116 -20.86 -9.81 -14.00
CA GLY A 116 -20.15 -10.42 -15.12
C GLY A 116 -18.67 -10.08 -15.11
N ASP A 117 -18.00 -10.46 -16.19
CA ASP A 117 -16.67 -9.94 -16.50
C ASP A 117 -16.79 -8.67 -17.35
N GLU A 118 -16.41 -7.53 -16.76
CA GLU A 118 -16.50 -6.21 -17.38
C GLU A 118 -15.65 -6.10 -18.66
N SER A 119 -14.62 -6.94 -18.80
CA SER A 119 -13.76 -6.98 -19.98
C SER A 119 -14.28 -7.88 -21.10
N GLY A 120 -15.20 -8.80 -20.78
CA GLY A 120 -15.68 -9.86 -21.68
C GLY A 120 -14.65 -10.96 -21.99
N PHE A 121 -13.47 -10.95 -21.36
CA PHE A 121 -12.39 -11.92 -21.57
C PHE A 121 -12.81 -13.36 -21.20
N ALA A 122 -13.60 -13.55 -20.14
CA ALA A 122 -14.01 -14.86 -19.68
C ALA A 122 -14.83 -15.65 -20.71
N LEU A 123 -15.54 -14.96 -21.60
CA LEU A 123 -16.29 -15.56 -22.70
C LEU A 123 -15.49 -15.60 -24.00
N SER A 124 -14.82 -14.48 -24.36
CA SER A 124 -14.12 -14.37 -25.65
C SER A 124 -12.79 -15.11 -25.68
N ARG A 125 -12.09 -15.16 -24.53
CA ARG A 125 -10.69 -15.59 -24.38
C ARG A 125 -9.72 -14.83 -25.29
N ASP A 126 -10.13 -13.65 -25.75
CA ASP A 126 -9.33 -12.76 -26.57
C ASP A 126 -8.49 -11.84 -25.66
N PHE A 127 -7.21 -12.18 -25.55
CA PHE A 127 -6.30 -11.45 -24.67
C PHE A 127 -5.94 -10.06 -25.21
N ASP A 128 -5.94 -9.87 -26.52
CA ASP A 128 -5.68 -8.55 -27.10
C ASP A 128 -6.85 -7.61 -26.81
N ALA A 129 -8.09 -8.11 -26.89
CA ALA A 129 -9.28 -7.35 -26.48
C ALA A 129 -9.25 -6.98 -24.99
N LEU A 130 -8.81 -7.89 -24.12
CA LEU A 130 -8.62 -7.60 -22.69
C LEU A 130 -7.56 -6.50 -22.47
N GLN A 131 -6.45 -6.54 -23.20
CA GLN A 131 -5.42 -5.49 -23.16
C GLN A 131 -5.98 -4.13 -23.61
N ASP A 132 -6.82 -4.13 -24.64
CA ASP A 132 -7.46 -2.91 -25.15
C ASP A 132 -8.46 -2.31 -24.15
N GLU A 133 -9.26 -3.14 -23.47
CA GLU A 133 -10.15 -2.66 -22.40
C GLU A 133 -9.38 -2.10 -21.20
N MET A 134 -8.26 -2.71 -20.80
CA MET A 134 -7.37 -2.16 -19.76
C MET A 134 -6.76 -0.81 -20.17
N VAL A 135 -6.37 -0.65 -21.43
CA VAL A 135 -5.88 0.62 -21.98
C VAL A 135 -6.97 1.68 -21.97
N LYS A 136 -8.20 1.33 -22.37
CA LYS A 136 -9.36 2.22 -22.37
C LYS A 136 -9.71 2.69 -20.96
N TRP A 137 -9.70 1.78 -19.98
CA TRP A 137 -9.87 2.13 -18.57
C TRP A 137 -8.78 3.09 -18.09
N LEU A 138 -7.50 2.80 -18.38
CA LEU A 138 -6.39 3.66 -17.99
C LEU A 138 -6.45 5.04 -18.67
N ALA A 139 -6.99 5.14 -19.89
CA ALA A 139 -7.20 6.41 -20.57
C ALA A 139 -8.26 7.26 -19.87
N ALA A 140 -9.38 6.65 -19.46
CA ALA A 140 -10.42 7.34 -18.69
C ALA A 140 -9.92 7.80 -17.32
N LEU A 141 -9.17 6.94 -16.62
CA LEU A 141 -8.51 7.30 -15.37
C LEU A 141 -7.52 8.46 -15.56
N SER A 142 -6.69 8.37 -16.60
CA SER A 142 -5.70 9.39 -16.95
C SER A 142 -6.34 10.75 -17.22
N SER A 143 -7.51 10.80 -17.87
CA SER A 143 -8.26 12.05 -18.04
C SER A 143 -8.65 12.67 -16.70
N HIS A 144 -9.18 11.88 -15.76
CA HIS A 144 -9.54 12.38 -14.44
C HIS A 144 -8.33 12.89 -13.65
N VAL A 145 -7.22 12.16 -13.69
CA VAL A 145 -5.97 12.55 -13.03
C VAL A 145 -5.37 13.81 -13.67
N ALA A 146 -5.44 13.93 -14.99
CA ALA A 146 -4.94 15.09 -15.72
C ALA A 146 -5.79 16.35 -15.48
N ASP A 147 -7.08 16.22 -15.15
CA ASP A 147 -7.97 17.35 -14.85
C ASP A 147 -7.89 17.81 -13.39
N ASP A 148 -7.31 16.99 -12.50
CA ASP A 148 -7.17 17.33 -11.08
C ASP A 148 -6.09 18.40 -10.85
N GLU A 149 -6.51 19.64 -10.62
CA GLU A 149 -5.61 20.76 -10.31
C GLU A 149 -4.80 20.53 -9.03
N SER A 150 -5.31 19.76 -8.06
CA SER A 150 -4.60 19.43 -6.83
C SER A 150 -3.39 18.53 -7.07
N ALA A 151 -3.32 17.82 -8.21
CA ALA A 151 -2.16 17.01 -8.59
C ALA A 151 -0.94 17.85 -9.02
N ALA A 152 -1.12 19.15 -9.33
CA ALA A 152 -0.02 20.07 -9.65
C ALA A 152 0.55 20.79 -8.42
N ASP A 153 -0.06 20.62 -7.24
CA ASP A 153 0.48 21.19 -6.01
C ASP A 153 1.77 20.48 -5.62
N SER A 154 2.78 21.27 -5.21
CA SER A 154 4.03 20.77 -4.65
C SER A 154 3.83 19.93 -3.38
N GLU A 155 2.66 20.04 -2.75
CA GLU A 155 2.29 19.27 -1.56
C GLU A 155 1.29 18.14 -1.82
N SER A 156 0.96 17.88 -3.10
CA SER A 156 -0.04 16.89 -3.48
C SER A 156 0.32 15.48 -3.00
N ARG A 157 -0.66 14.78 -2.42
CA ARG A 157 -0.58 13.38 -1.98
C ARG A 157 -1.24 12.44 -3.01
N CYS A 158 -1.25 12.82 -4.29
CA CYS A 158 -1.96 12.08 -5.31
C CYS A 158 -1.30 10.71 -5.56
N SER A 159 -2.11 9.67 -5.50
CA SER A 159 -1.69 8.29 -5.71
C SER A 159 -2.71 7.55 -6.56
N VAL A 160 -2.22 6.74 -7.50
CA VAL A 160 -3.05 5.96 -8.41
C VAL A 160 -2.69 4.49 -8.27
N CYS A 161 -3.70 3.67 -7.96
CA CYS A 161 -3.57 2.21 -7.87
C CYS A 161 -2.52 1.72 -6.86
N MET A 162 -2.11 2.55 -5.91
CA MET A 162 -1.15 2.16 -4.88
C MET A 162 -1.71 1.02 -4.02
N PRO A 163 -0.88 0.04 -3.64
CA PRO A 163 -1.26 -0.96 -2.64
C PRO A 163 -1.64 -0.27 -1.32
N ILE A 164 -2.51 -0.92 -0.55
CA ILE A 164 -2.78 -0.47 0.83
C ILE A 164 -1.49 -0.62 1.62
N ALA A 165 -0.98 0.51 2.12
CA ALA A 165 0.26 0.57 2.87
C ALA A 165 0.05 1.35 4.17
N GLU A 166 0.90 1.08 5.16
CA GLU A 166 0.91 1.78 6.44
C GLU A 166 1.29 3.26 6.34
N ARG A 167 1.82 3.69 5.19
CA ARG A 167 2.30 5.04 4.94
C ARG A 167 2.27 5.37 3.46
N SER A 168 2.14 6.65 3.14
CA SER A 168 2.06 7.13 1.76
C SER A 168 3.27 7.99 1.41
N PRO A 169 3.86 7.87 0.21
CA PRO A 169 4.97 8.72 -0.20
C PRO A 169 4.58 10.19 -0.29
N ARG A 170 5.49 11.09 0.09
CA ARG A 170 5.38 12.52 -0.22
C ARG A 170 6.23 12.83 -1.44
N LEU A 171 5.59 13.14 -2.56
CA LEU A 171 6.25 13.41 -3.84
C LEU A 171 5.87 14.81 -4.33
N ALA A 172 6.86 15.68 -4.52
CA ALA A 172 6.60 17.02 -5.02
C ALA A 172 6.24 16.98 -6.52
N GLY A 173 5.00 17.37 -6.86
CA GLY A 173 4.52 17.48 -8.23
C GLY A 173 4.51 16.16 -9.02
N MET A 174 4.52 15.01 -8.34
CA MET A 174 4.42 13.69 -8.97
C MET A 174 3.34 12.85 -8.30
N ILE A 175 2.83 11.90 -9.07
CA ILE A 175 1.77 10.99 -8.67
C ILE A 175 2.39 9.62 -8.40
N ALA A 176 2.11 9.05 -7.23
CA ALA A 176 2.60 7.73 -6.86
C ALA A 176 1.84 6.62 -7.60
N THR A 177 2.55 5.64 -8.15
CA THR A 177 1.98 4.42 -8.74
C THR A 177 2.80 3.19 -8.32
N PRO A 178 2.26 1.97 -8.36
CA PRO A 178 3.00 0.76 -7.97
C PRO A 178 4.30 0.56 -8.75
N MET A 179 4.36 1.02 -10.00
CA MET A 179 5.50 0.88 -10.90
C MET A 179 6.41 2.13 -10.94
N GLY A 180 6.21 3.07 -10.00
CA GLY A 180 7.03 4.27 -9.85
C GLY A 180 6.28 5.58 -10.08
N ALA A 181 6.92 6.68 -9.71
CA ALA A 181 6.31 8.01 -9.82
C ALA A 181 6.07 8.41 -11.28
N ARG A 182 4.94 9.06 -11.53
CA ARG A 182 4.56 9.61 -12.84
C ARG A 182 4.24 11.08 -12.72
N THR A 183 4.54 11.85 -13.76
CA THR A 183 4.14 13.26 -13.80
C THR A 183 2.69 13.37 -14.27
N ARG A 184 2.06 14.53 -14.04
CA ARG A 184 0.72 14.81 -14.56
C ARG A 184 0.71 14.78 -16.10
N GLU A 185 1.80 15.23 -16.74
CA GLU A 185 1.96 15.20 -18.19
C GLU A 185 1.92 13.77 -18.73
N TRP A 186 2.48 12.79 -18.02
CA TRP A 186 2.39 11.39 -18.43
C TRP A 186 0.93 10.92 -18.56
N PHE A 187 0.06 11.30 -17.62
CA PHE A 187 -1.37 10.99 -17.68
C PHE A 187 -2.06 11.81 -18.79
N ALA A 188 -1.72 13.08 -18.96
CA ALA A 188 -2.27 13.90 -20.04
C ALA A 188 -1.93 13.34 -21.44
N ASP A 189 -0.69 12.92 -21.64
CA ASP A 189 -0.22 12.26 -22.87
C ASP A 189 -0.95 10.93 -23.08
N PHE A 190 -1.07 10.10 -22.04
CA PHE A 190 -1.81 8.84 -22.11
C PHE A 190 -3.28 9.05 -22.49
N ALA A 191 -3.91 10.09 -21.93
CA ALA A 191 -5.31 10.42 -22.19
C ALA A 191 -5.53 10.88 -23.64
N THR A 192 -4.56 11.54 -24.28
CA THR A 192 -4.76 12.23 -25.57
C THR A 192 -4.11 11.54 -26.77
N ASP A 193 -2.96 10.88 -26.59
CA ASP A 193 -2.21 10.28 -27.68
C ASP A 193 -2.41 8.75 -27.74
N ALA A 194 -3.28 8.30 -28.65
CA ALA A 194 -3.54 6.87 -28.84
C ALA A 194 -2.30 6.08 -29.30
N SER A 195 -1.30 6.71 -29.92
CA SER A 195 -0.12 6.03 -30.46
C SER A 195 0.83 5.53 -29.39
N VAL A 196 0.84 6.16 -28.21
CA VAL A 196 1.73 5.78 -27.10
C VAL A 196 1.08 4.85 -26.08
N ARG A 197 -0.26 4.78 -26.05
CA ARG A 197 -1.03 4.13 -24.97
C ARG A 197 -0.61 2.69 -24.68
N ARG A 198 -0.46 1.84 -25.70
CA ARG A 198 -0.13 0.43 -25.47
C ARG A 198 1.26 0.28 -24.85
N ALA A 199 2.25 0.97 -25.40
CA ALA A 199 3.61 0.95 -24.87
C ALA A 199 3.68 1.56 -23.46
N ALA A 200 2.96 2.66 -23.21
CA ALA A 200 2.90 3.28 -21.89
C ALA A 200 2.21 2.36 -20.86
N ALA A 201 1.12 1.69 -21.23
CA ALA A 201 0.38 0.76 -20.36
C ALA A 201 1.27 -0.41 -19.91
N MET A 202 2.15 -0.92 -20.77
CA MET A 202 3.14 -1.95 -20.42
C MET A 202 4.09 -1.52 -19.30
N THR A 203 4.31 -0.22 -19.12
CA THR A 203 5.15 0.33 -18.05
C THR A 203 4.36 0.76 -16.81
N PHE A 204 3.03 0.75 -16.91
CA PHE A 204 2.13 1.11 -15.80
C PHE A 204 1.65 -0.14 -15.06
N PHE A 205 1.24 -1.18 -15.79
CA PHE A 205 0.74 -2.41 -15.20
C PHE A 205 1.89 -3.36 -14.80
N PRO A 206 1.92 -3.85 -13.55
CA PRO A 206 2.88 -4.85 -13.12
C PRO A 206 2.84 -6.16 -13.94
N TRP A 207 1.67 -6.57 -14.44
CA TRP A 207 1.51 -7.80 -15.21
C TRP A 207 0.70 -7.61 -16.49
N TRP A 208 1.43 -7.30 -17.57
CA TRP A 208 0.85 -7.02 -18.89
C TRP A 208 0.67 -8.26 -19.79
N GLY A 209 1.64 -9.17 -19.82
CA GLY A 209 1.59 -10.37 -20.64
C GLY A 209 0.72 -11.47 -20.01
N MET A 210 0.25 -12.43 -20.80
CA MET A 210 -0.45 -13.62 -20.26
C MET A 210 0.55 -14.57 -19.58
N ASP A 211 1.77 -14.63 -20.09
CA ASP A 211 2.83 -15.49 -19.60
C ASP A 211 3.54 -14.91 -18.36
N ARG A 212 4.20 -15.79 -17.61
CA ARG A 212 5.05 -15.44 -16.47
C ARG A 212 6.51 -15.35 -16.90
N ASP A 213 6.76 -14.47 -17.85
CA ASP A 213 8.08 -14.22 -18.43
C ASP A 213 8.95 -13.29 -17.56
N ALA A 214 10.06 -12.81 -18.12
CA ALA A 214 10.95 -11.89 -17.42
C ALA A 214 10.24 -10.57 -17.00
N ALA A 215 9.30 -10.08 -17.80
CA ALA A 215 8.58 -8.85 -17.51
C ALA A 215 7.62 -9.04 -16.32
N PHE A 216 6.95 -10.20 -16.23
CA PHE A 216 6.15 -10.57 -15.06
C PHE A 216 6.98 -10.55 -13.76
N TRP A 217 8.12 -11.23 -13.75
CA TRP A 217 8.97 -11.29 -12.56
C TRP A 217 9.53 -9.92 -12.17
N LYS A 218 9.91 -9.11 -13.17
CA LYS A 218 10.35 -7.74 -12.93
C LYS A 218 9.23 -6.88 -12.36
N GLY A 219 8.00 -7.01 -12.88
CA GLY A 219 6.85 -6.26 -12.39
C GLY A 219 6.56 -6.51 -10.91
N ILE A 220 6.57 -7.77 -10.48
CA ILE A 220 6.44 -8.11 -9.05
C ILE A 220 7.55 -7.48 -8.21
N ALA A 221 8.80 -7.60 -8.68
CA ALA A 221 9.95 -7.07 -7.97
C ALA A 221 9.88 -5.54 -7.85
N ASP A 222 9.54 -4.84 -8.94
CA ASP A 222 9.44 -3.39 -8.98
C ASP A 222 8.34 -2.86 -8.05
N VAL A 223 7.16 -3.50 -8.00
CA VAL A 223 6.09 -3.11 -7.06
C VAL A 223 6.59 -3.12 -5.63
N LEU A 224 7.22 -4.23 -5.21
CA LEU A 224 7.73 -4.36 -3.84
C LEU A 224 8.91 -3.40 -3.59
N ALA A 225 9.80 -3.24 -4.57
CA ALA A 225 10.94 -2.34 -4.49
C ALA A 225 10.52 -0.87 -4.36
N TRP A 226 9.45 -0.45 -5.07
CA TRP A 226 8.86 0.88 -4.93
C TRP A 226 8.10 1.04 -3.60
N CYS A 227 7.22 0.10 -3.25
CA CYS A 227 6.20 0.32 -2.22
C CYS A 227 6.59 -0.18 -0.83
N GLU A 228 7.37 -1.26 -0.74
CA GLU A 228 7.58 -2.02 0.51
C GLU A 228 9.00 -1.96 1.05
N LEU A 229 10.01 -1.93 0.19
CA LEU A 229 11.40 -2.01 0.66
C LEU A 229 11.85 -0.70 1.31
N ALA A 230 12.33 -0.77 2.55
CA ALA A 230 12.92 0.36 3.28
C ALA A 230 14.32 0.76 2.79
N TRP A 231 14.97 -0.10 1.98
CA TRP A 231 16.33 0.11 1.44
C TRP A 231 17.42 0.30 2.51
N VAL A 232 17.24 -0.36 3.64
CA VAL A 232 18.21 -0.51 4.73
C VAL A 232 18.38 -2.01 5.03
N PRO A 233 19.40 -2.46 5.79
CA PRO A 233 19.53 -3.87 6.14
C PRO A 233 18.26 -4.38 6.85
N PRO A 234 17.79 -5.62 6.56
CA PRO A 234 16.54 -6.11 7.12
C PRO A 234 16.63 -6.26 8.63
N ARG A 235 15.68 -5.67 9.35
CA ARG A 235 15.70 -5.57 10.82
C ARG A 235 15.05 -6.77 11.50
N ASP A 236 14.19 -7.47 10.77
CA ASP A 236 13.54 -8.70 11.20
C ASP A 236 13.46 -9.73 10.06
N GLU A 237 12.92 -10.90 10.38
CA GLU A 237 12.75 -12.00 9.43
C GLU A 237 11.70 -11.72 8.34
N SER A 238 10.69 -10.89 8.61
CA SER A 238 9.68 -10.50 7.64
C SER A 238 10.28 -9.62 6.53
N GLU A 239 11.05 -8.60 6.93
CA GLU A 239 11.80 -7.73 6.01
C GLU A 239 12.82 -8.54 5.20
N ARG A 240 13.55 -9.45 5.86
CA ARG A 240 14.52 -10.33 5.19
C ARG A 240 13.87 -11.20 4.14
N ARG A 241 12.73 -11.83 4.44
CA ARG A 241 11.97 -12.65 3.48
C ARG A 241 11.47 -11.81 2.30
N THR A 242 10.98 -10.61 2.56
CA THR A 242 10.50 -9.71 1.50
C THR A 242 11.65 -9.30 0.57
N MET A 243 12.80 -8.89 1.12
CA MET A 243 13.98 -8.56 0.32
C MET A 243 14.51 -9.77 -0.47
N ALA A 244 14.59 -10.95 0.15
CA ALA A 244 15.03 -12.18 -0.53
C ALA A 244 14.07 -12.58 -1.66
N PHE A 245 12.76 -12.40 -1.46
CA PHE A 245 11.76 -12.62 -2.50
C PHE A 245 11.96 -11.66 -3.68
N VAL A 246 12.15 -10.36 -3.43
CA VAL A 246 12.42 -9.37 -4.49
C VAL A 246 13.71 -9.73 -5.26
N GLN A 247 14.76 -10.12 -4.53
CA GLN A 247 16.01 -10.57 -5.14
C GLN A 247 15.82 -11.78 -6.06
N ALA A 248 15.04 -12.78 -5.64
CA ALA A 248 14.71 -13.95 -6.44
C ALA A 248 13.86 -13.60 -7.68
N CYS A 249 12.94 -12.65 -7.56
CA CYS A 249 12.18 -12.14 -8.70
C CYS A 249 13.08 -11.44 -9.73
N TYR A 250 13.99 -10.56 -9.30
CA TYR A 250 14.94 -9.92 -10.23
C TYR A 250 15.89 -10.92 -10.91
N GLU A 251 16.29 -11.98 -10.20
CA GLU A 251 17.08 -13.07 -10.77
C GLU A 251 16.31 -13.82 -11.87
N ARG A 252 15.04 -14.15 -11.64
CA ARG A 252 14.18 -14.79 -12.65
C ARG A 252 13.84 -13.88 -13.81
N ALA A 253 13.79 -12.58 -13.58
CA ALA A 253 13.69 -11.57 -14.63
C ALA A 253 14.98 -11.45 -15.48
N GLY A 254 16.09 -12.08 -15.06
CA GLY A 254 17.38 -11.96 -15.74
C GLY A 254 17.94 -10.54 -15.74
N THR A 255 17.50 -9.70 -14.80
CA THR A 255 17.89 -8.29 -14.72
C THR A 255 19.09 -8.15 -13.79
N GLU A 256 20.21 -7.62 -14.29
CA GLU A 256 21.28 -7.07 -13.46
C GLU A 256 21.09 -5.55 -13.41
N SER A 257 21.00 -5.01 -12.20
CA SER A 257 20.78 -3.57 -11.99
C SER A 257 21.43 -3.11 -10.68
N PRO A 258 21.70 -1.81 -10.53
CA PRO A 258 22.23 -1.26 -9.27
C PRO A 258 21.38 -1.62 -8.05
N GLU A 259 20.06 -1.67 -8.23
CA GLU A 259 19.08 -2.00 -7.21
C GLU A 259 19.25 -3.44 -6.72
N ARG A 260 19.46 -4.37 -7.65
CA ARG A 260 19.69 -5.78 -7.33
C ARG A 260 21.02 -5.98 -6.60
N GLU A 261 22.06 -5.24 -6.98
CA GLU A 261 23.34 -5.28 -6.27
C GLU A 261 23.19 -4.74 -4.85
N GLU A 262 22.52 -3.60 -4.68
CA GLU A 262 22.24 -3.04 -3.35
C GLU A 262 21.43 -4.01 -2.48
N LEU A 263 20.45 -4.72 -3.03
CA LEU A 263 19.70 -5.73 -2.27
C LEU A 263 20.60 -6.88 -1.78
N ARG A 264 21.55 -7.34 -2.60
CA ARG A 264 22.54 -8.35 -2.16
C ARG A 264 23.39 -7.82 -1.02
N GLU A 265 23.87 -6.58 -1.14
CA GLU A 265 24.65 -5.93 -0.08
C GLU A 265 23.85 -5.83 1.22
N LEU A 266 22.61 -5.31 1.16
CA LEU A 266 21.76 -5.11 2.33
C LEU A 266 21.42 -6.43 3.04
N LEU A 267 21.15 -7.51 2.29
CA LEU A 267 20.85 -8.84 2.85
C LEU A 267 22.02 -9.45 3.65
N LEU A 268 23.26 -9.05 3.34
CA LEU A 268 24.48 -9.51 4.01
C LEU A 268 24.88 -8.65 5.22
N ARG A 269 24.25 -7.50 5.41
CA ARG A 269 24.57 -6.57 6.49
C ARG A 269 23.70 -6.84 7.71
N GLU A 270 24.27 -6.60 8.88
CA GLU A 270 23.52 -6.55 10.13
C GLU A 270 22.64 -5.29 10.20
N PRO A 271 21.50 -5.33 10.91
CA PRO A 271 20.66 -4.16 11.15
C PRO A 271 21.47 -2.99 11.71
N ALA A 272 21.30 -1.82 11.11
CA ALA A 272 21.93 -0.58 11.54
C ALA A 272 20.97 0.60 11.32
N ALA A 273 21.12 1.66 12.10
CA ALA A 273 20.35 2.90 11.98
C ALA A 273 20.85 3.79 10.83
N ASP A 274 21.01 3.18 9.65
CA ASP A 274 21.48 3.85 8.44
C ASP A 274 20.29 4.42 7.67
N ALA A 275 20.46 5.64 7.16
CA ALA A 275 19.57 6.13 6.11
C ALA A 275 19.80 5.35 4.80
N PRO A 276 18.75 5.07 4.03
CA PRO A 276 18.88 4.43 2.74
C PRO A 276 19.72 5.31 1.79
N ARG A 277 20.51 4.68 0.91
CA ARG A 277 21.24 5.40 -0.13
C ARG A 277 20.26 6.06 -1.11
N ALA A 278 20.68 7.15 -1.75
CA ALA A 278 19.90 7.69 -2.87
C ALA A 278 19.87 6.67 -4.03
N GLY A 279 18.71 6.47 -4.64
CA GLY A 279 18.53 5.51 -5.73
C GLY A 279 17.29 5.85 -6.57
N PRO A 280 17.16 5.28 -7.78
CA PRO A 280 16.10 5.62 -8.72
C PRO A 280 14.76 4.92 -8.41
N ILE A 281 14.74 3.95 -7.49
CA ILE A 281 13.55 3.20 -7.06
C ILE A 281 13.38 3.28 -5.54
N GLY A 282 12.13 3.25 -5.08
CA GLY A 282 11.80 3.10 -3.66
C GLY A 282 11.25 4.35 -3.02
N TYR A 283 9.94 4.35 -2.78
CA TYR A 283 9.26 5.43 -2.06
C TYR A 283 9.75 5.59 -0.63
N ARG A 284 10.10 4.48 0.03
CA ARG A 284 10.58 4.49 1.41
C ARG A 284 12.02 5.01 1.56
N ARG A 285 12.72 5.31 0.45
CA ARG A 285 13.98 6.08 0.49
C ARG A 285 13.74 7.55 0.81
N GLY A 286 12.57 8.08 0.44
CA GLY A 286 12.19 9.47 0.62
C GLY A 286 11.40 9.73 1.90
N THR A 287 10.73 10.88 1.93
CA THR A 287 9.79 11.23 3.00
C THR A 287 8.43 10.58 2.72
N CYS A 288 7.80 10.05 3.76
CA CYS A 288 6.45 9.49 3.73
C CYS A 288 5.58 10.16 4.80
N THR A 289 4.28 10.22 4.53
CA THR A 289 3.25 10.56 5.52
C THR A 289 2.84 9.30 6.27
N TYR A 290 2.93 9.35 7.60
CA TYR A 290 2.52 8.28 8.50
C TYR A 290 1.16 8.65 9.10
N PRO A 291 0.12 7.81 8.92
CA PRO A 291 -1.13 7.95 9.66
C PRO A 291 -0.90 7.61 11.14
N LEU A 292 -1.48 8.43 12.00
CA LEU A 292 -1.46 8.32 13.46
C LEU A 292 -2.89 8.10 13.97
N PHE A 293 -3.03 7.87 15.28
CA PHE A 293 -4.34 7.73 15.90
C PHE A 293 -5.20 8.99 15.74
N GLY A 294 -6.52 8.79 15.65
CA GLY A 294 -7.47 9.90 15.64
C GLY A 294 -7.40 10.79 14.39
N GLY A 295 -6.92 10.26 13.25
CA GLY A 295 -6.86 10.98 11.98
C GLY A 295 -5.66 11.92 11.82
N TRP A 296 -4.78 11.99 12.83
CA TRP A 296 -3.53 12.72 12.74
C TRP A 296 -2.57 12.07 11.75
N THR A 297 -1.63 12.87 11.25
CA THR A 297 -0.53 12.42 10.39
C THR A 297 0.76 13.12 10.77
N VAL A 298 1.91 12.52 10.46
CA VAL A 298 3.24 13.15 10.58
C VAL A 298 4.11 12.74 9.40
N GLU A 299 5.12 13.53 9.07
CA GLU A 299 6.06 13.21 8.00
C GLU A 299 7.42 12.80 8.53
N LEU A 300 7.90 11.65 8.04
CA LEU A 300 9.14 11.02 8.45
C LEU A 300 9.79 10.32 7.24
N PRO A 301 11.09 10.00 7.30
CA PRO A 301 11.70 9.10 6.34
C PRO A 301 10.92 7.77 6.25
N GLY A 302 10.72 7.26 5.04
CA GLY A 302 9.87 6.09 4.81
C GLY A 302 10.43 4.76 5.32
N HIS A 303 11.70 4.73 5.72
CA HIS A 303 12.36 3.56 6.32
C HIS A 303 12.07 3.39 7.82
N PHE A 304 11.43 4.37 8.48
CA PHE A 304 11.02 4.24 9.88
C PHE A 304 10.10 3.02 10.06
N GLN A 305 10.30 2.30 11.16
CA GLN A 305 9.46 1.23 11.65
C GLN A 305 8.34 1.78 12.50
N THR A 306 7.23 1.04 12.55
CA THR A 306 6.05 1.38 13.35
C THR A 306 5.81 0.26 14.36
N ASP A 307 5.89 0.60 15.64
CA ASP A 307 5.57 -0.31 16.73
C ASP A 307 4.35 0.19 17.51
N VAL A 308 3.43 -0.73 17.80
CA VAL A 308 2.26 -0.45 18.64
C VAL A 308 2.58 -0.87 20.07
N LEU A 309 2.53 0.09 21.00
CA LEU A 309 2.87 -0.07 22.41
C LEU A 309 1.62 -0.01 23.30
N ASN A 310 1.74 -0.52 24.53
CA ASN A 310 0.71 -0.43 25.58
C ASN A 310 -0.69 -0.90 25.11
N ASP A 311 -0.78 -2.12 24.57
CA ASP A 311 -2.03 -2.74 24.11
C ASP A 311 -2.83 -1.90 23.09
N GLY A 312 -2.16 -1.11 22.25
CA GLY A 312 -2.81 -0.27 21.23
C GLY A 312 -3.02 1.18 21.65
N GLY A 313 -2.57 1.59 22.84
CA GLY A 313 -2.72 2.95 23.33
C GLY A 313 -1.70 3.95 22.77
N ASN A 314 -0.51 3.48 22.39
CA ASN A 314 0.59 4.34 21.94
C ASN A 314 1.24 3.79 20.66
N LEU A 315 1.77 4.71 19.85
CA LEU A 315 2.55 4.38 18.65
C LEU A 315 3.99 4.84 18.86
N GLN A 316 4.95 4.05 18.40
CA GLN A 316 6.34 4.44 18.30
C GLN A 316 6.79 4.33 16.84
N LEU A 317 7.38 5.40 16.31
CA LEU A 317 7.99 5.44 14.99
C LEU A 317 9.51 5.59 15.15
N HIS A 318 10.33 4.69 14.62
CA HIS A 318 11.79 4.73 14.87
C HIS A 318 12.66 4.18 13.73
N ASP A 319 13.94 4.58 13.69
CA ASP A 319 14.96 4.05 12.79
C ASP A 319 16.14 3.40 13.53
N GLY A 320 16.02 3.22 14.85
CA GLY A 320 17.08 2.74 15.74
C GLY A 320 17.98 3.85 16.32
N ARG A 321 17.98 5.06 15.75
CA ARG A 321 18.71 6.23 16.28
C ARG A 321 17.76 7.33 16.77
N ARG A 322 16.63 7.49 16.09
CA ARG A 322 15.60 8.48 16.36
C ARG A 322 14.29 7.76 16.65
N ALA A 323 13.47 8.37 17.51
CA ALA A 323 12.14 7.84 17.80
C ALA A 323 11.12 8.96 17.95
N VAL A 324 9.88 8.67 17.57
CA VAL A 324 8.72 9.53 17.83
C VAL A 324 7.69 8.69 18.57
N TYR A 325 7.46 9.02 19.83
CA TYR A 325 6.37 8.44 20.60
C TYR A 325 5.13 9.29 20.42
N VAL A 326 4.00 8.64 20.17
CA VAL A 326 2.75 9.31 19.80
C VAL A 326 1.62 8.90 20.74
N SER A 327 0.90 9.90 21.24
CA SER A 327 -0.37 9.73 21.92
C SER A 327 -1.38 10.74 21.38
N ALA A 328 -2.57 10.28 20.99
CA ALA A 328 -3.65 11.14 20.53
C ALA A 328 -4.82 11.10 21.51
N LEU A 329 -5.39 12.27 21.80
CA LEU A 329 -6.42 12.48 22.81
C LEU A 329 -7.58 13.27 22.22
N LYS A 330 -8.81 12.91 22.61
CA LYS A 330 -9.98 13.76 22.42
C LYS A 330 -10.13 14.68 23.62
N VAL A 331 -10.35 15.97 23.39
CA VAL A 331 -10.40 16.99 24.43
C VAL A 331 -11.72 17.75 24.33
N ASP A 332 -12.74 17.27 25.03
CA ASP A 332 -14.08 17.88 24.94
C ASP A 332 -14.10 19.29 25.57
N GLY A 333 -14.65 20.26 24.81
CA GLY A 333 -14.95 21.60 25.31
C GLY A 333 -13.76 22.55 25.45
N LEU A 334 -12.60 22.22 24.89
CA LEU A 334 -11.46 23.12 24.78
C LEU A 334 -11.16 23.44 23.31
N ASP A 335 -10.90 24.71 23.03
CA ASP A 335 -10.25 25.13 21.79
C ASP A 335 -8.78 24.65 21.76
N ALA A 336 -8.20 24.62 20.56
CA ALA A 336 -6.84 24.14 20.34
C ALA A 336 -5.79 24.83 21.24
N GLY A 337 -5.87 26.15 21.41
CA GLY A 337 -4.94 26.92 22.25
C GLY A 337 -5.05 26.55 23.73
N SER A 338 -6.27 26.50 24.26
CA SER A 338 -6.55 26.10 25.64
C SER A 338 -6.11 24.66 25.93
N ALA A 339 -6.26 23.75 24.96
CA ALA A 339 -5.80 22.37 25.10
C ALA A 339 -4.27 22.28 25.23
N ILE A 340 -3.54 23.05 24.41
CA ILE A 340 -2.07 23.15 24.46
C ILE A 340 -1.62 23.77 25.79
N ASP A 341 -2.23 24.88 26.20
CA ASP A 341 -1.89 25.57 27.46
C ASP A 341 -2.03 24.65 28.67
N LYS A 342 -3.05 23.78 28.67
CA LYS A 342 -3.27 22.81 29.74
C LYS A 342 -2.17 21.76 29.87
N VAL A 343 -1.53 21.39 28.76
CA VAL A 343 -0.44 20.39 28.75
C VAL A 343 0.91 21.02 29.05
N ILE A 344 1.19 22.17 28.45
CA ILE A 344 2.49 22.85 28.58
C ILE A 344 2.59 23.59 29.93
N GLY A 345 1.48 24.06 30.47
CA GLY A 345 1.45 24.86 31.70
C GLY A 345 2.27 26.13 31.56
N ASP A 346 3.13 26.39 32.54
CA ASP A 346 4.00 27.58 32.57
C ASP A 346 5.33 27.39 31.81
N THR A 347 5.50 26.27 31.09
CA THR A 347 6.74 25.96 30.38
C THR A 347 6.94 26.90 29.20
N GLN A 348 8.16 27.44 29.06
CA GLN A 348 8.51 28.26 27.91
C GLN A 348 8.66 27.39 26.66
N ALA A 349 7.63 27.38 25.82
CA ALA A 349 7.59 26.63 24.57
C ALA A 349 7.59 27.56 23.36
N GLU A 350 8.22 27.11 22.28
CA GLU A 350 8.05 27.71 20.96
C GLU A 350 6.67 27.34 20.44
N ARG A 351 5.94 28.32 19.90
CA ARG A 351 4.58 28.12 19.39
C ARG A 351 4.53 28.39 17.90
N TRP A 352 3.71 27.63 17.19
CA TRP A 352 3.38 27.87 15.80
C TRP A 352 1.90 27.66 15.55
N SER A 353 1.46 28.16 14.41
CA SER A 353 0.13 27.91 13.86
C SER A 353 0.28 27.75 12.36
N ASP A 354 -0.27 26.67 11.83
CA ASP A 354 -0.30 26.41 10.40
C ASP A 354 -1.71 25.95 10.00
N HIS A 355 -2.33 26.67 9.08
CA HIS A 355 -3.74 26.50 8.72
C HIS A 355 -4.67 26.53 9.95
N HIS A 356 -5.30 25.41 10.30
CA HIS A 356 -6.20 25.25 11.46
C HIS A 356 -5.54 24.49 12.62
N VAL A 357 -4.26 24.11 12.46
CA VAL A 357 -3.48 23.38 13.45
C VAL A 357 -2.66 24.38 14.27
N MET A 358 -2.74 24.26 15.60
CA MET A 358 -1.86 24.97 16.52
C MET A 358 -0.85 23.99 17.10
N GLY A 359 0.37 24.44 17.35
CA GLY A 359 1.38 23.61 17.98
C GLY A 359 2.27 24.38 18.92
N ALA A 360 2.84 23.66 19.88
CA ALA A 360 3.87 24.19 20.75
C ALA A 360 4.81 23.08 21.21
N ALA A 361 6.10 23.40 21.31
CA ALA A 361 7.11 22.43 21.70
C ALA A 361 8.26 23.06 22.47
N TYR A 362 8.92 22.24 23.29
CA TYR A 362 10.09 22.62 24.06
C TYR A 362 11.03 21.43 24.19
N TRP A 363 12.32 21.71 24.36
CA TRP A 363 13.31 20.67 24.65
C TRP A 363 13.28 20.34 26.14
N ASP A 364 13.12 19.05 26.44
CA ASP A 364 13.38 18.48 27.74
C ASP A 364 14.76 17.82 27.70
N GLU A 365 15.72 18.45 28.37
CA GLU A 365 17.12 18.04 28.39
C GLU A 365 17.49 17.61 29.81
N SER A 366 17.77 16.32 29.97
CA SER A 366 18.33 15.77 31.20
C SER A 366 19.86 15.76 31.08
N GLU A 367 20.58 16.39 32.03
CA GLU A 367 22.05 16.35 32.08
C GLU A 367 22.63 14.92 32.24
N LEU A 368 21.77 13.93 32.55
CA LEU A 368 22.16 12.53 32.79
C LEU A 368 21.89 11.61 31.60
N GLU A 369 21.17 12.08 30.58
CA GLU A 369 20.78 11.27 29.43
C GLU A 369 21.55 11.71 28.19
N THR A 370 21.96 10.74 27.37
CA THR A 370 22.66 11.00 26.10
C THR A 370 21.70 11.37 24.96
N SER A 371 20.39 11.33 25.23
CA SER A 371 19.32 11.65 24.29
C SER A 371 18.62 12.94 24.70
N ARG A 372 18.20 13.71 23.70
CA ARG A 372 17.37 14.92 23.89
C ARG A 372 15.95 14.63 23.45
N HIS A 373 14.98 15.19 24.16
CA HIS A 373 13.56 14.98 23.88
C HIS A 373 12.89 16.31 23.51
N LEU A 374 12.34 16.40 22.31
CA LEU A 374 11.47 17.50 21.92
C LEU A 374 10.03 17.11 22.29
N MET A 375 9.53 17.72 23.36
CA MET A 375 8.15 17.54 23.84
C MET A 375 7.25 18.45 23.04
N THR A 376 6.33 17.87 22.28
CA THR A 376 5.50 18.57 21.31
C THR A 376 4.02 18.30 21.57
N SER A 377 3.23 19.38 21.62
CA SER A 377 1.77 19.34 21.71
C SER A 377 1.18 20.02 20.47
N VAL A 378 0.31 19.32 19.74
CA VAL A 378 -0.32 19.82 18.51
C VAL A 378 -1.83 19.62 18.63
N ALA A 379 -2.61 20.65 18.35
CA ALA A 379 -4.05 20.62 18.58
C ALA A 379 -4.85 21.21 17.41
N VAL A 380 -6.03 20.66 17.24
CA VAL A 380 -7.18 21.25 16.53
C VAL A 380 -8.35 21.24 17.50
N ASP A 381 -9.45 21.92 17.19
CA ASP A 381 -10.59 21.98 18.10
C ASP A 381 -11.10 20.57 18.46
N GLY A 382 -11.14 20.28 19.77
CA GLY A 382 -11.58 19.00 20.30
C GLY A 382 -10.57 17.84 20.23
N ARG A 383 -9.36 18.04 19.68
CA ARG A 383 -8.35 16.98 19.54
C ARG A 383 -6.94 17.48 19.85
N LEU A 384 -6.15 16.63 20.50
CA LEU A 384 -4.78 16.91 20.89
C LEU A 384 -3.88 15.73 20.53
N LEU A 385 -2.73 16.03 19.96
CA LEU A 385 -1.65 15.10 19.65
C LEU A 385 -0.45 15.47 20.50
N LEU A 386 0.10 14.48 21.19
CA LEU A 386 1.33 14.59 21.95
C LEU A 386 2.41 13.77 21.24
N LEU A 387 3.53 14.41 20.95
CA LEU A 387 4.71 13.78 20.40
C LEU A 387 5.88 13.95 21.37
N THR A 388 6.57 12.86 21.66
CA THR A 388 7.91 12.90 22.28
C THR A 388 8.90 12.47 21.21
N ILE A 389 9.64 13.43 20.65
CA ILE A 389 10.62 13.18 19.59
C ILE A 389 11.99 13.06 20.24
N THR A 390 12.57 11.87 20.15
CA THR A 390 13.85 11.52 20.76
C THR A 390 14.93 11.49 19.70
N VAL A 391 16.04 12.16 19.99
CA VAL A 391 17.23 12.18 19.13
C VAL A 391 18.50 12.02 19.95
N GLU A 392 19.56 11.50 19.31
CA GLU A 392 20.93 11.56 19.85
C GLU A 392 21.54 12.96 19.63
N GLU A 393 22.61 13.30 20.36
CA GLU A 393 23.24 14.64 20.29
C GLU A 393 23.84 14.94 18.89
N GLY A 394 23.22 15.87 18.16
CA GLY A 394 23.72 16.45 16.90
C GLY A 394 22.86 17.61 16.38
N GLU A 395 23.45 18.59 15.68
CA GLU A 395 22.72 19.76 15.14
C GLU A 395 21.68 19.36 14.07
N ASP A 396 22.03 18.42 13.19
CA ASP A 396 21.13 17.91 12.14
C ASP A 396 19.90 17.20 12.73
N ASP A 397 20.06 16.58 13.89
CA ASP A 397 19.01 15.85 14.57
C ASP A 397 17.99 16.79 15.24
N ALA A 398 18.44 17.94 15.75
CA ALA A 398 17.55 18.97 16.28
C ALA A 398 16.69 19.61 15.17
N ALA A 399 17.28 19.91 14.01
CA ALA A 399 16.55 20.45 12.87
C ALA A 399 15.52 19.44 12.32
N TRP A 400 15.89 18.15 12.29
CA TRP A 400 14.97 17.07 11.93
C TRP A 400 13.79 16.98 12.91
N ALA A 401 14.04 17.03 14.23
CA ALA A 401 12.99 16.93 15.23
C ALA A 401 11.96 18.06 15.09
N TRP A 402 12.43 19.29 14.89
CA TRP A 402 11.54 20.43 14.61
C TRP A 402 10.74 20.26 13.32
N LYS A 403 11.37 19.78 12.24
CA LYS A 403 10.65 19.51 10.98
C LYS A 403 9.56 18.47 11.18
N THR A 404 9.84 17.39 11.91
CA THR A 404 8.86 16.36 12.24
C THR A 404 7.71 16.93 13.08
N ALA A 405 8.01 17.73 14.11
CA ALA A 405 6.98 18.38 14.94
C ALA A 405 6.05 19.27 14.11
N HIS A 406 6.59 20.10 13.21
CA HIS A 406 5.81 20.98 12.34
C HIS A 406 5.02 20.24 11.26
N SER A 407 5.42 19.03 10.89
CA SER A 407 4.70 18.22 9.90
C SER A 407 3.44 17.55 10.45
N ALA A 408 3.21 17.63 11.77
CA ALA A 408 2.03 17.06 12.39
C ALA A 408 0.77 17.78 11.88
N PHE A 409 -0.15 17.01 11.29
CA PHE A 409 -1.31 17.55 10.62
C PHE A 409 -2.54 16.70 10.89
N HIS A 410 -3.69 17.35 11.04
CA HIS A 410 -4.99 16.71 11.04
C HIS A 410 -5.80 17.28 9.86
N PRO A 411 -6.39 16.45 8.98
CA PRO A 411 -7.34 16.95 8.00
C PRO A 411 -8.61 17.34 8.77
N ASP A 412 -8.87 18.63 8.93
CA ASP A 412 -10.05 19.11 9.63
C ASP A 412 -11.29 18.38 9.13
N LEU A 413 -12.00 17.70 10.04
CA LEU A 413 -13.37 17.31 9.74
C LEU A 413 -14.16 18.58 9.99
N ALA A 414 -14.37 19.39 8.94
CA ALA A 414 -15.52 20.28 8.93
C ALA A 414 -16.70 19.42 9.39
N SER A 415 -17.19 19.73 10.59
CA SER A 415 -18.16 18.93 11.34
C SER A 415 -19.20 18.32 10.42
N THR A 416 -19.21 16.99 10.32
CA THR A 416 -20.30 16.24 9.69
C THR A 416 -21.56 16.32 10.54
#